data_AF-A0A800LWG6-F1
#
_entry.id   AF-A0A800LWG6-F1
#
_cell.length_a   1.000
_cell.length_b   1.000
_cell.length_c   1.000
_cell.angle_alpha   90.00
_cell.angle_beta   90.00
_cell.angle_gamma   90.00
#
_symmetry.space_group_name_H-M   'P 1'
#
loop_
_entity.id
_entity.type
_entity.pdbx_description
1 polymer ?
#
loop_
_entity_poly.entity_id
_entity_poly.type
_entity_poly.pdbx_seq_one_letter_code
_entity_poly.pdbx_strand_id
1 'polypeptide(L)'
;MPWMTVIGTMAVCRSFPAPTPQDGNLLSINQEVNMSPEMEKTAVDLILKAGEMSIHHGLTIHGSLPNQSDRRRCGLTMRYVPTSVKQVNANSMGMRYHALLVRGQDEEKHFGEMDAPGFK
;
A
#
# COMPACT_ATOMS: atom_id res chain seq x y z
N MET A 1 -7.39 18.93 -19.86
CA MET A 1 -6.29 18.07 -19.40
C MET A 1 -6.74 17.35 -18.13
N PRO A 2 -7.36 16.16 -18.20
CA PRO A 2 -7.75 15.46 -17.00
C PRO A 2 -6.53 14.73 -16.44
N TRP A 3 -6.31 14.96 -15.16
CA TRP A 3 -5.22 14.44 -14.35
C TRP A 3 -5.42 12.93 -14.12
N MET A 4 -4.35 12.15 -14.00
CA MET A 4 -4.37 10.68 -13.91
C MET A 4 -4.15 10.15 -12.48
N THR A 5 -4.66 8.94 -12.31
CA THR A 5 -4.92 8.06 -11.15
C THR A 5 -3.87 7.92 -10.02
N VAL A 6 -4.39 7.70 -8.80
CA VAL A 6 -3.73 7.54 -7.48
C VAL A 6 -2.83 6.32 -7.38
N ILE A 7 -1.74 6.54 -6.63
CA ILE A 7 -0.78 5.55 -6.17
C ILE A 7 -1.29 4.87 -4.89
N GLY A 8 -1.62 3.58 -5.01
CA GLY A 8 -1.39 2.60 -3.96
C GLY A 8 -0.49 1.53 -4.55
N THR A 9 0.65 1.25 -3.94
CA THR A 9 1.43 0.04 -4.22
C THR A 9 0.54 -1.18 -4.00
N MET A 10 0.32 -1.98 -5.05
CA MET A 10 -0.31 -3.31 -4.98
C MET A 10 0.11 -4.00 -3.68
N ALA A 11 -0.84 -4.25 -2.79
CA ALA A 11 -0.61 -5.07 -1.61
C ALA A 11 -1.82 -6.00 -1.44
N VAL A 12 -1.77 -7.17 -2.07
CA VAL A 12 -2.63 -8.27 -1.66
C VAL A 12 -1.93 -8.99 -0.51
N CYS A 13 -2.53 -8.88 0.68
CA CYS A 13 -2.04 -9.54 1.90
C CYS A 13 -2.89 -10.78 2.19
N ARG A 14 -2.70 -11.88 1.44
CA ARG A 14 -3.08 -13.24 1.89
C ARG A 14 -2.51 -14.39 1.06
N SER A 15 -1.98 -14.11 -0.12
CA SER A 15 -1.20 -15.04 -0.91
C SER A 15 -0.04 -14.25 -1.48
N PHE A 16 1.20 -14.63 -1.18
CA PHE A 16 2.34 -14.16 -1.97
C PHE A 16 2.21 -14.86 -3.32
N PRO A 17 1.81 -14.15 -4.39
CA PRO A 17 1.90 -14.73 -5.73
C PRO A 17 3.39 -14.98 -5.98
N ALA A 18 3.73 -16.05 -6.71
CA ALA A 18 5.12 -16.29 -7.09
C ALA A 18 5.67 -15.06 -7.81
N PRO A 19 6.94 -14.66 -7.57
CA PRO A 19 7.54 -13.54 -8.28
C PRO A 19 7.50 -13.82 -9.80
N THR A 20 6.89 -12.92 -10.55
CA THR A 20 6.90 -12.95 -12.02
C THR A 20 7.93 -11.94 -12.53
N PRO A 21 8.77 -12.30 -13.52
CA PRO A 21 9.78 -11.41 -14.09
C PRO A 21 9.13 -10.44 -15.10
N GLN A 22 8.11 -9.70 -14.68
CA GLN A 22 7.54 -8.62 -15.48
C GLN A 22 8.48 -7.41 -15.41
N ASP A 23 9.13 -7.09 -16.54
CA ASP A 23 9.96 -5.90 -16.66
C ASP A 23 9.17 -4.64 -16.29
N GLY A 24 9.75 -3.82 -15.40
CA GLY A 24 9.13 -2.59 -14.92
C GLY A 24 8.26 -2.71 -13.66
N ASN A 25 8.14 -3.90 -13.04
CA ASN A 25 7.54 -4.03 -11.72
C ASN A 25 8.42 -3.38 -10.64
N LEU A 26 7.87 -2.39 -9.93
CA LEU A 26 8.59 -1.63 -8.90
C LEU A 26 8.32 -2.13 -7.47
N LEU A 27 7.62 -3.25 -7.31
CA LEU A 27 7.34 -3.85 -6.01
C LEU A 27 8.56 -4.61 -5.48
N SER A 28 8.79 -4.52 -4.17
CA SER A 28 9.99 -5.05 -3.51
C SER A 28 10.26 -6.54 -3.71
N ILE A 29 9.25 -7.31 -4.12
CA ILE A 29 9.35 -8.74 -4.41
C ILE A 29 8.61 -9.14 -5.69
N ASN A 30 8.38 -8.21 -6.63
CA ASN A 30 7.71 -8.45 -7.91
C ASN A 30 6.37 -9.21 -7.80
N GLN A 31 5.54 -8.80 -6.84
CA GLN A 31 4.21 -9.40 -6.63
C GLN A 31 3.25 -9.01 -7.76
N GLU A 32 2.37 -9.93 -8.14
CA GLU A 32 1.33 -9.70 -9.14
C GLU A 32 0.05 -10.47 -8.78
N VAL A 33 -1.12 -9.85 -8.94
CA VAL A 33 -2.39 -10.57 -8.81
C VAL A 33 -2.72 -11.17 -10.17
N ASN A 34 -3.02 -12.46 -10.22
CA ASN A 34 -3.51 -13.08 -11.45
C ASN A 34 -4.89 -12.49 -11.79
N MET A 35 -4.90 -11.57 -12.75
CA MET A 35 -6.08 -10.81 -13.18
C MET A 35 -6.61 -11.40 -14.48
N SER A 36 -7.90 -11.78 -14.51
CA SER A 36 -8.53 -12.11 -15.78
C SER A 36 -8.86 -10.84 -16.56
N PRO A 37 -8.92 -10.89 -17.91
CA PRO A 37 -9.33 -9.75 -18.73
C PRO A 37 -10.73 -9.20 -18.35
N GLU A 38 -11.62 -10.06 -17.88
CA GLU A 38 -12.96 -9.67 -17.40
C GLU A 38 -12.88 -8.90 -16.08
N MET A 39 -11.99 -9.30 -15.16
CA MET A 39 -11.75 -8.57 -13.92
C MET A 39 -11.14 -7.20 -14.22
N GLU A 40 -10.18 -7.13 -15.14
CA GLU A 40 -9.55 -5.86 -15.55
C GLU A 40 -10.57 -4.87 -16.12
N LYS A 41 -11.55 -5.33 -16.89
CA LYS A 41 -12.65 -4.47 -17.41
C LYS A 41 -13.52 -3.83 -16.33
N THR A 42 -13.52 -4.38 -15.11
CA THR A 42 -14.25 -3.81 -13.98
C THR A 42 -13.42 -2.83 -13.14
N ALA A 43 -12.14 -2.66 -13.48
CA ALA A 43 -11.28 -1.68 -12.84
C ALA A 43 -11.80 -0.25 -13.08
N VAL A 44 -11.63 0.60 -12.07
CA VAL A 44 -12.03 2.01 -12.13
C VAL A 44 -10.83 2.90 -11.87
N ASP A 45 -10.73 3.98 -12.66
CA ASP A 45 -9.70 5.00 -12.46
C ASP A 45 -10.00 5.83 -11.22
N LEU A 46 -9.00 5.92 -10.34
CA LEU A 46 -9.06 6.72 -9.13
C LEU A 46 -8.26 8.02 -9.30
N ILE A 47 -8.84 9.01 -9.96
CA ILE A 47 -8.18 10.30 -10.24
C ILE A 47 -8.29 11.23 -9.04
N LEU A 48 -7.15 11.72 -8.52
CA LEU A 48 -7.11 12.67 -7.42
C LEU A 48 -6.25 13.90 -7.74
N LYS A 49 -6.63 15.03 -7.16
CA LYS A 49 -5.83 16.26 -7.10
C LYS A 49 -4.85 16.22 -5.94
N ALA A 50 -3.85 17.09 -5.98
CA ALA A 50 -2.91 17.27 -4.87
C ALA A 50 -3.67 17.62 -3.58
N GLY A 51 -3.41 16.88 -2.51
CA GLY A 51 -4.07 17.03 -1.21
C GLY A 51 -5.33 16.18 -1.01
N GLU A 52 -5.88 15.57 -2.06
CA GLU A 52 -6.96 14.60 -1.91
C GLU A 52 -6.42 13.22 -1.51
N MET A 53 -7.28 12.39 -0.94
CA MET A 53 -6.94 11.04 -0.52
C MET A 53 -8.01 10.03 -0.93
N SER A 54 -7.60 8.76 -1.02
CA SER A 54 -8.51 7.62 -1.08
C SER A 54 -8.28 6.72 0.13
N ILE A 55 -9.36 6.10 0.60
CA ILE A 55 -9.32 5.08 1.65
C ILE A 55 -9.90 3.82 1.06
N HIS A 56 -9.16 2.71 1.16
CA HIS A 56 -9.58 1.41 0.68
C HIS A 56 -9.15 0.34 1.66
N HIS A 57 -9.81 -0.82 1.60
CA HIS A 57 -9.44 -1.96 2.41
C HIS A 57 -8.09 -2.50 1.94
N GLY A 58 -7.23 -2.98 2.86
CA GLY A 58 -5.90 -3.50 2.53
C GLY A 58 -5.88 -4.77 1.66
N LEU A 59 -7.05 -5.28 1.25
CA LEU A 59 -7.21 -6.41 0.32
C LEU A 59 -7.89 -6.01 -1.00
N THR A 60 -8.26 -4.74 -1.17
CA THR A 60 -8.80 -4.25 -2.44
C THR A 60 -7.72 -4.44 -3.51
N ILE A 61 -8.05 -5.06 -4.63
CA ILE A 61 -7.12 -5.16 -5.77
C ILE A 61 -6.96 -3.75 -6.36
N HIS A 62 -5.72 -3.28 -6.43
CA HIS A 62 -5.40 -1.97 -6.95
C HIS A 62 -3.98 -1.98 -7.53
N GLY A 63 -3.78 -1.29 -8.64
CA GLY A 63 -2.49 -1.12 -9.29
C GLY A 63 -2.35 0.27 -9.88
N SER A 64 -1.26 0.50 -10.59
CA SER A 64 -1.04 1.79 -11.24
C SER A 64 -0.49 1.62 -12.64
N LEU A 65 -1.01 2.39 -13.58
CA LEU A 65 -0.47 2.47 -14.92
C LEU A 65 0.90 3.18 -14.93
N PRO A 66 1.74 2.90 -15.95
CA PRO A 66 2.98 3.63 -16.17
C PRO A 66 2.76 5.14 -16.22
N ASN A 67 3.67 5.90 -15.60
CA ASN A 67 3.64 7.36 -15.70
C ASN A 67 4.20 7.80 -17.06
N GLN A 68 3.35 8.34 -17.91
CA GLN A 68 3.72 8.83 -19.25
C GLN A 68 4.04 10.34 -19.28
N SER A 69 4.03 11.02 -18.13
CA SER A 69 4.32 12.45 -18.03
C SER A 69 5.79 12.73 -17.71
N ASP A 70 6.21 13.98 -17.94
CA ASP A 70 7.53 14.52 -17.56
C ASP A 70 7.61 14.91 -16.06
N ARG A 71 6.52 14.75 -15.30
CA ARG A 71 6.47 15.07 -13.87
C ARG A 71 6.37 13.82 -13.01
N ARG A 72 7.03 13.86 -11.85
CA ARG A 72 6.95 12.79 -10.86
C ARG A 72 5.55 12.73 -10.24
N ARG A 73 4.94 11.54 -10.27
CA ARG A 73 3.76 11.20 -9.45
C ARG A 73 4.25 10.73 -8.07
N CYS A 74 3.82 11.40 -7.00
CA CYS A 74 4.21 11.07 -5.63
C CYS A 74 2.96 10.97 -4.74
N GLY A 75 2.84 9.88 -4.00
CA GLY A 75 1.76 9.63 -3.03
C GLY A 75 2.33 9.24 -1.69
N LEU A 76 1.59 9.52 -0.61
CA LEU A 76 1.88 9.06 0.74
C LEU A 76 0.87 7.98 1.11
N THR A 77 1.36 6.78 1.43
CA THR A 77 0.51 5.67 1.87
C THR A 77 0.58 5.54 3.37
N MET A 78 -0.57 5.55 4.04
CA MET A 78 -0.71 5.25 5.47
C MET A 78 -1.59 4.00 5.63
N ARG A 79 -1.23 3.12 6.58
CA ARG A 79 -2.02 1.92 6.91
C ARG A 79 -2.47 2.00 8.35
N TYR A 80 -3.77 1.78 8.58
CA TYR A 80 -4.38 1.77 9.90
C TYR A 80 -4.80 0.34 10.25
N VAL A 81 -4.51 -0.06 11.48
CA VAL A 81 -4.92 -1.35 12.05
C VAL A 81 -5.39 -1.14 13.49
N PRO A 82 -6.35 -1.94 13.99
CA PRO A 82 -6.64 -1.94 15.42
C PRO A 82 -5.48 -2.56 16.22
N THR A 83 -5.39 -2.23 17.50
CA THR A 83 -4.34 -2.70 18.42
C THR A 83 -4.31 -4.22 18.58
N SER A 84 -5.44 -4.89 18.34
CA SER A 84 -5.55 -6.36 18.35
C SER A 84 -4.83 -7.06 17.18
N VAL A 85 -4.40 -6.33 16.14
CA VAL A 85 -3.61 -6.92 15.06
C VAL A 85 -2.20 -7.22 15.55
N LYS A 86 -1.67 -8.38 15.15
CA LYS A 86 -0.29 -8.79 15.43
C LYS A 86 0.45 -9.20 14.16
N GLN A 87 1.75 -8.93 14.14
CA GLN A 87 2.62 -9.37 13.06
C GLN A 87 2.94 -10.86 13.23
N VAL A 88 2.51 -11.71 12.30
CA VAL A 88 2.84 -13.14 12.34
C VAL A 88 4.27 -13.39 11.86
N ASN A 89 4.70 -12.71 10.79
CA ASN A 89 6.01 -12.86 10.18
C ASN A 89 6.78 -11.53 10.14
N ALA A 90 8.11 -11.61 10.00
CA ALA A 90 8.92 -10.46 9.63
C ALA A 90 8.65 -10.05 8.17
N ASN A 91 9.00 -8.82 7.81
CA ASN A 91 8.90 -8.32 6.43
C ASN A 91 9.97 -8.95 5.53
N SER A 92 9.97 -8.58 4.23
CA SER A 92 10.92 -9.10 3.24
C SER A 92 12.39 -8.81 3.55
N MET A 93 12.68 -7.90 4.49
CA MET A 93 14.02 -7.59 4.97
C MET A 93 14.34 -8.26 6.32
N GLY A 94 13.49 -9.16 6.81
CA GLY A 94 13.67 -9.81 8.11
C GLY A 94 13.38 -8.92 9.32
N MET A 95 12.77 -7.75 9.12
CA MET A 95 12.45 -6.80 10.20
C MET A 95 10.96 -6.84 10.58
N ARG A 96 10.64 -6.48 11.83
CA ARG A 96 9.26 -6.20 12.25
C ARG A 96 8.95 -4.73 11.99
N TYR A 97 7.72 -4.45 11.57
CA TYR A 97 7.22 -3.08 11.49
C TYR A 97 6.96 -2.52 12.88
N HIS A 98 7.11 -1.22 13.02
CA HIS A 98 6.60 -0.47 14.17
C HIS A 98 5.37 0.33 13.76
N ALA A 99 4.51 0.64 14.72
CA ALA A 99 3.30 1.41 14.52
C ALA A 99 3.25 2.57 15.51
N LEU A 100 2.66 3.69 15.08
CA LEU A 100 2.38 4.84 15.94
C LEU A 100 0.92 4.75 16.39
N LEU A 101 0.68 4.85 17.70
CA LEU A 101 -0.68 4.96 18.23
C LEU A 101 -1.27 6.33 17.88
N VAL A 102 -2.24 6.35 16.97
CA VAL A 102 -2.87 7.60 16.49
C VAL A 102 -4.20 7.91 17.19
N ARG A 103 -4.82 6.94 17.87
CA ARG A 103 -6.09 7.09 18.60
C ARG A 103 -6.29 5.98 19.62
N GLY A 104 -6.83 6.32 20.79
CA GLY A 104 -7.19 5.35 21.82
C GLY A 104 -6.04 4.98 22.73
N GLN A 105 -5.99 3.72 23.16
CA GLN A 105 -4.96 3.14 24.03
C GLN A 105 -4.50 1.80 23.45
N ASP A 106 -3.21 1.46 23.62
CA ASP A 106 -2.63 0.19 23.17
C ASP A 106 -2.13 -0.62 24.38
N GLU A 107 -2.97 -1.54 24.83
CA GLU A 107 -2.63 -2.50 25.89
C GLU A 107 -1.89 -3.74 25.36
N GLU A 108 -1.99 -4.00 24.05
CA GLU A 108 -1.50 -5.23 23.40
C GLU A 108 -0.03 -5.13 23.01
N LYS A 109 0.44 -3.94 22.61
CA LYS A 109 1.84 -3.62 22.28
C LYS A 109 2.47 -4.52 21.19
N HIS A 110 1.66 -5.05 20.29
CA HIS A 110 2.09 -5.99 19.24
C HIS A 110 3.06 -5.42 18.19
N PHE A 111 3.21 -4.09 18.13
CA PHE A 111 4.10 -3.38 17.19
C PHE A 111 5.26 -2.64 17.89
N GLY A 112 5.43 -2.86 19.19
CA GLY A 112 6.39 -2.12 20.02
C GLY A 112 5.96 -0.67 20.27
N GLU A 113 6.71 0.02 21.13
CA GLU A 113 6.50 1.43 21.44
C GLU A 113 7.33 2.30 20.49
N MET A 114 6.75 3.39 20.00
CA MET A 114 7.43 4.39 19.20
C MET A 114 7.04 5.77 19.73
N ASP A 115 8.03 6.62 19.97
CA ASP A 115 7.79 8.02 20.30
C ASP A 115 7.11 8.74 19.13
N ALA A 116 6.28 9.74 19.46
CA ALA A 116 5.74 10.61 18.44
C ALA A 116 6.90 11.28 17.66
N PRO A 117 6.79 11.39 16.33
CA PRO A 117 7.83 12.05 15.55
C PRO A 117 8.01 13.48 16.04
N GLY A 118 9.23 13.82 16.41
CA GLY A 118 9.59 15.19 16.78
C GLY A 118 9.62 16.09 15.54
N PHE A 119 8.97 17.25 15.61
CA PHE A 119 9.18 18.30 14.65
C PHE A 119 10.46 19.04 15.04
N LYS A 120 11.47 19.03 14.17
CA LYS A 120 12.64 19.90 14.29
C LYS A 120 12.42 21.17 13.49
#